data_AF-A0A371PEM1-F1
#
_entry.id   AF-A0A371PEM1-F1
#
_cell.length_a   1.000
_cell.length_b   1.000
_cell.length_c   1.000
_cell.angle_alpha   90.00
_cell.angle_beta   90.00
_cell.angle_gamma   90.00
#
_symmetry.space_group_name_H-M   'P 1'
#
loop_
_entity.id
_entity.type
_entity.pdbx_description
1 polymer ?
#
loop_
_entity_poly.entity_id
_entity_poly.type
_entity_poly.pdbx_seq_one_letter_code
_entity_poly.pdbx_strand_id
1 'polypeptide(L)'
;MAEPLKLMYDGEFLEQFGTRVKEAWQPFDVQRFLNEARREDWAELELKPRIRRIAEALGAVLPSDYPEALDVLYRIDADCVGFPYLFFPDFVEVYGRREEHCERSMEALARFTRRSSAEFAVRPFIMEHPERMIPQLLEWADDSDEHVRRLASEGSRPRLPWGQAIEMFKKDPSPMIPLLEKLKRDPSLYVRKSVANHLNDIAKDHPELVLSVAEKWLGQHEWTDWIVRHACRTLVKRADPRAMALFGYAAHDESAASLVQAADLTLSDSNISIGEEVLLHYRIQFKDDGSSGRFKLRVEYGIAFVKSAGKTSLKRFLLSDREFSPGEVIEHTRVHRFADLTTRKHYPGTHVVTLWVNGIETARTELELRSE
;
A
#
# COMPACT_ATOMS: atom_id res chain seq x y z
N MET A 1 -22.29 -7.84 -1.21
CA MET A 1 -21.04 -7.37 -0.57
C MET A 1 -20.06 -8.54 -0.56
N ALA A 2 -18.77 -8.30 -0.75
CA ALA A 2 -17.78 -9.36 -0.58
C ALA A 2 -17.75 -9.83 0.89
N GLU A 3 -17.55 -11.13 1.10
CA GLU A 3 -17.48 -11.72 2.44
C GLU A 3 -16.26 -11.18 3.21
N PRO A 4 -16.38 -10.82 4.50
CA PRO A 4 -15.23 -10.36 5.28
C PRO A 4 -14.11 -11.40 5.34
N LEU A 5 -12.88 -10.99 5.02
CA LEU A 5 -11.70 -11.88 5.01
C LEU A 5 -11.52 -12.68 6.32
N LYS A 6 -11.89 -12.11 7.47
CA LYS A 6 -11.78 -12.79 8.76
C LYS A 6 -12.55 -14.12 8.85
N LEU A 7 -13.57 -14.30 8.00
CA LEU A 7 -14.42 -15.49 7.98
C LEU A 7 -13.74 -16.72 7.36
N MET A 8 -12.57 -16.55 6.71
CA MET A 8 -11.76 -17.70 6.26
C MET A 8 -11.28 -18.60 7.42
N TYR A 9 -11.20 -18.04 8.63
CA TYR A 9 -10.91 -18.78 9.85
C TYR A 9 -12.22 -19.25 10.47
N ASP A 10 -12.80 -20.29 9.90
CA ASP A 10 -13.98 -20.96 10.43
C ASP A 10 -13.60 -22.23 11.22
N GLY A 11 -14.62 -22.95 11.71
CA GLY A 11 -14.40 -24.18 12.45
C GLY A 11 -13.78 -25.29 11.62
N GLU A 12 -14.19 -25.41 10.36
CA GLU A 12 -13.73 -26.45 9.45
C GLU A 12 -12.25 -26.26 9.11
N PHE A 13 -11.84 -25.02 8.78
CA PHE A 13 -10.45 -24.67 8.54
C PHE A 13 -9.56 -25.03 9.73
N LEU A 14 -9.97 -24.67 10.95
CA LEU A 14 -9.19 -24.91 12.15
C LEU A 14 -9.12 -26.41 12.50
N GLU A 15 -10.19 -27.17 12.28
CA GLU A 15 -10.21 -28.61 12.52
C GLU A 15 -9.33 -29.37 11.52
N GLN A 16 -9.42 -29.02 10.23
CA GLN A 16 -8.55 -29.57 9.18
C GLN A 16 -7.08 -29.26 9.46
N PHE A 17 -6.78 -28.01 9.84
CA PHE A 17 -5.43 -27.61 10.21
C PHE A 17 -4.93 -28.37 11.44
N GLY A 18 -5.71 -28.43 12.52
CA GLY A 18 -5.33 -29.16 13.73
C GLY A 18 -5.09 -30.65 13.48
N THR A 19 -5.93 -31.28 12.65
CA THR A 19 -5.76 -32.69 12.24
C THR A 19 -4.44 -32.90 11.51
N ARG A 20 -4.07 -31.99 10.60
CA ARG A 20 -2.78 -32.04 9.90
C ARG A 20 -1.60 -31.93 10.87
N VAL A 21 -1.67 -31.04 11.86
CA VAL A 21 -0.63 -30.93 12.89
C VAL A 21 -0.51 -32.24 13.67
N LYS A 22 -1.64 -32.86 14.05
CA LYS A 22 -1.67 -34.15 14.75
C LYS A 22 -1.08 -35.30 13.93
N GLU A 23 -1.34 -35.34 12.63
CA GLU A 23 -0.74 -36.32 11.73
C GLU A 23 0.80 -36.19 11.72
N ALA A 24 1.33 -34.97 11.71
CA ALA A 24 2.77 -34.69 11.73
C ALA A 24 3.42 -34.84 13.12
N TRP A 25 2.65 -34.67 14.20
CA TRP A 25 3.08 -34.80 15.58
C TRP A 25 1.92 -35.30 16.46
N GLN A 26 1.89 -36.62 16.67
CA GLN A 26 0.80 -37.34 17.34
C GLN A 26 0.35 -36.79 18.71
N PRO A 27 1.21 -36.21 19.56
CA PRO A 27 0.78 -35.61 20.83
C PRO A 27 -0.12 -34.37 20.70
N PHE A 28 -0.29 -33.79 19.51
CA PHE A 28 -1.12 -32.60 19.34
C PHE A 28 -2.59 -32.85 19.71
N ASP A 29 -3.10 -32.09 20.68
CA ASP A 29 -4.50 -32.14 21.10
C ASP A 29 -5.35 -31.16 20.27
N VAL A 30 -5.99 -31.70 19.22
CA VAL A 30 -6.85 -30.93 18.31
C VAL A 30 -8.01 -30.26 19.05
N GLN A 31 -8.63 -30.94 20.03
CA GLN A 31 -9.78 -30.37 20.73
C GLN A 31 -9.34 -29.21 21.63
N ARG A 32 -8.19 -29.35 22.30
CA ARG A 32 -7.60 -28.25 23.05
C ARG A 32 -7.25 -27.08 22.14
N PHE A 33 -6.63 -27.32 20.98
CA PHE A 33 -6.34 -26.27 20.01
C PHE A 33 -7.60 -25.51 19.57
N LEU A 34 -8.68 -26.23 19.24
CA LEU A 34 -9.95 -25.62 18.83
C LEU A 34 -10.56 -24.77 19.96
N ASN A 35 -10.54 -25.27 21.20
CA ASN A 35 -11.04 -24.55 22.37
C ASN A 35 -10.22 -23.28 22.67
N GLU A 36 -8.89 -23.36 22.51
CA GLU A 36 -8.00 -22.22 22.69
C GLU A 36 -8.14 -21.18 21.58
N ALA A 37 -8.33 -21.62 20.32
CA ALA A 37 -8.50 -20.72 19.19
C ALA A 37 -9.87 -20.01 19.22
N ARG A 38 -10.95 -20.76 19.46
CA ARG A 38 -12.33 -20.26 19.37
C ARG A 38 -12.98 -20.04 20.73
N ARG A 39 -12.32 -19.25 21.58
CA ARG A 39 -12.90 -18.77 22.86
C ARG A 39 -14.15 -17.92 22.62
N GLU A 40 -14.88 -17.61 23.69
CA GLU A 40 -16.18 -16.91 23.64
C GLU A 40 -16.15 -15.60 22.83
N ASP A 41 -15.02 -14.88 22.82
CA ASP A 41 -14.82 -13.61 22.11
C ASP A 41 -14.52 -13.75 20.61
N TRP A 42 -14.39 -14.97 20.06
CA TRP A 42 -13.97 -15.22 18.67
C TRP A 42 -14.82 -14.49 17.62
N ALA A 43 -16.13 -14.40 17.85
CA ALA A 43 -17.06 -13.73 16.95
C ALA A 43 -16.76 -12.22 16.81
N GLU A 44 -16.23 -11.60 17.88
CA GLU A 44 -15.91 -10.17 17.95
C GLU A 44 -14.53 -9.86 17.33
N LEU A 45 -13.64 -10.85 17.28
CA LEU A 45 -12.29 -10.68 16.75
C LEU A 45 -12.29 -10.36 15.25
N GLU A 46 -11.58 -9.28 14.90
CA GLU A 46 -11.21 -8.94 13.53
C GLU A 46 -10.05 -9.81 13.02
N LEU A 47 -9.70 -9.66 11.73
CA LEU A 47 -8.75 -10.53 11.04
C LEU A 47 -7.39 -10.70 11.75
N LYS A 48 -6.74 -9.60 12.13
CA LYS A 48 -5.41 -9.63 12.78
C LYS A 48 -5.46 -10.28 14.17
N PRO A 49 -6.40 -9.92 15.06
CA PRO A 49 -6.59 -10.65 16.31
C PRO A 49 -6.87 -12.15 16.13
N ARG A 50 -7.59 -12.57 15.08
CA ARG A 50 -7.77 -14.00 14.79
C ARG A 50 -6.46 -14.70 14.44
N ILE A 51 -5.62 -14.09 13.62
CA ILE A 51 -4.27 -14.61 13.30
C ILE A 51 -3.46 -14.80 14.59
N ARG A 52 -3.43 -13.77 15.45
CA ARG A 52 -2.74 -13.82 16.76
C ARG A 52 -3.29 -14.91 17.66
N ARG A 53 -4.62 -15.03 17.75
CA ARG A 53 -5.29 -16.04 18.57
C ARG A 53 -4.95 -17.46 18.11
N ILE A 54 -4.85 -17.71 16.80
CA ILE A 54 -4.45 -19.02 16.26
C ILE A 54 -2.99 -19.33 16.62
N ALA A 55 -2.09 -18.35 16.50
CA ALA A 55 -0.69 -18.51 16.91
C ALA A 55 -0.54 -18.80 18.41
N GLU A 56 -1.30 -18.10 19.26
CA GLU A 56 -1.33 -18.35 20.71
C GLU A 56 -1.90 -19.74 21.05
N ALA A 57 -2.96 -20.15 20.37
CA ALA A 57 -3.56 -21.48 20.53
C ALA A 57 -2.59 -22.59 20.11
N LEU A 58 -1.80 -22.37 19.05
CA LEU A 58 -0.71 -23.27 18.67
C LEU A 58 0.32 -23.41 19.79
N GLY A 59 0.79 -22.30 20.36
CA GLY A 59 1.79 -22.35 21.44
C GLY A 59 1.28 -22.95 22.76
N ALA A 60 -0.04 -23.01 22.96
CA ALA A 60 -0.63 -23.72 24.09
C ALA A 60 -0.61 -25.25 23.95
N VAL A 61 -0.44 -25.77 22.73
CA VAL A 61 -0.58 -27.21 22.41
C VAL A 61 0.69 -27.84 21.81
N LEU A 62 1.48 -27.07 21.07
CA LEU A 62 2.79 -27.48 20.55
C LEU A 62 3.81 -27.71 21.68
N PRO A 63 4.97 -28.33 21.39
CA PRO A 63 6.07 -28.41 22.35
C PRO A 63 6.37 -27.05 23.01
N SER A 64 6.65 -27.07 24.31
CA SER A 64 6.99 -25.85 25.05
C SER A 64 8.34 -25.26 24.65
N ASP A 65 9.23 -26.10 24.13
CA ASP A 65 10.48 -25.66 23.51
C ASP A 65 10.20 -25.10 22.11
N TYR A 66 10.51 -23.83 21.90
CA TYR A 66 10.23 -23.12 20.65
C TYR A 66 10.91 -23.76 19.43
N PRO A 67 12.19 -24.15 19.50
CA PRO A 67 12.82 -24.95 18.47
C PRO A 67 12.01 -26.20 18.08
N GLU A 68 11.64 -27.04 19.04
CA GLU A 68 10.85 -28.25 18.78
C GLU A 68 9.47 -27.93 18.18
N ALA A 69 8.82 -26.85 18.61
CA ALA A 69 7.55 -26.40 18.04
C ALA A 69 7.68 -26.02 16.55
N LEU A 70 8.76 -25.32 16.18
CA LEU A 70 9.05 -25.03 14.77
C LEU A 70 9.27 -26.30 13.96
N ASP A 71 9.95 -27.31 14.50
CA ASP A 71 10.18 -28.57 13.79
C ASP A 71 8.88 -29.30 13.47
N VAL A 72 7.85 -29.17 14.31
CA VAL A 72 6.50 -29.65 13.99
C VAL A 72 5.89 -28.85 12.84
N LEU A 73 5.94 -27.52 12.90
CA LEU A 73 5.38 -26.65 11.85
C LEU A 73 6.09 -26.84 10.50
N TYR A 74 7.41 -27.07 10.50
CA TYR A 74 8.20 -27.38 9.32
C TYR A 74 7.83 -28.70 8.63
N ARG A 75 7.14 -29.62 9.31
CA ARG A 75 6.69 -30.86 8.67
C ARG A 75 5.46 -30.66 7.78
N ILE A 76 4.72 -29.57 8.01
CA ILE A 76 3.42 -29.34 7.37
C ILE A 76 3.38 -28.06 6.53
N ASP A 77 4.43 -27.24 6.54
CA ASP A 77 4.43 -25.91 5.93
C ASP A 77 4.26 -25.93 4.41
N ALA A 78 4.70 -27.00 3.74
CA ALA A 78 4.55 -27.19 2.30
C ALA A 78 3.07 -27.16 1.84
N ASP A 79 2.15 -27.64 2.67
CA ASP A 79 0.70 -27.69 2.41
C ASP A 79 -0.05 -26.46 2.97
N CYS A 80 0.68 -25.54 3.61
CA CYS A 80 0.15 -24.38 4.29
C CYS A 80 0.41 -23.10 3.48
N VAL A 81 -0.23 -23.01 2.31
CA VAL A 81 0.02 -21.96 1.31
C VAL A 81 -1.05 -20.86 1.32
N GLY A 82 -0.61 -19.62 1.22
CA GLY A 82 -1.44 -18.44 1.01
C GLY A 82 -1.76 -17.68 2.27
N PHE A 83 -2.67 -16.72 2.11
CA PHE A 83 -3.05 -15.76 3.13
C PHE A 83 -3.57 -16.38 4.46
N PRO A 84 -4.31 -17.50 4.48
CA PRO A 84 -4.77 -18.08 5.73
C PRO A 84 -3.64 -18.42 6.71
N TYR A 85 -2.43 -18.73 6.22
CA TYR A 85 -1.33 -19.23 7.05
C TYR A 85 -0.40 -18.14 7.59
N LEU A 86 -0.84 -16.87 7.60
CA LEU A 86 -0.10 -15.77 8.25
C LEU A 86 0.17 -16.01 9.75
N PHE A 87 -0.54 -16.93 10.38
CA PHE A 87 -0.28 -17.33 11.77
C PHE A 87 1.00 -18.15 11.96
N PHE A 88 1.60 -18.70 10.88
CA PHE A 88 2.92 -19.36 10.96
C PHE A 88 4.04 -18.33 11.25
N PRO A 89 4.22 -17.27 10.45
CA PRO A 89 5.11 -16.17 10.83
C PRO A 89 4.70 -15.48 12.14
N ASP A 90 3.40 -15.31 12.42
CA ASP A 90 2.96 -14.69 13.68
C ASP A 90 3.35 -15.54 14.91
N PHE A 91 3.36 -16.87 14.80
CA PHE A 91 3.91 -17.75 15.85
C PHE A 91 5.39 -17.45 16.13
N VAL A 92 6.20 -17.24 15.09
CA VAL A 92 7.60 -16.81 15.22
C VAL A 92 7.71 -15.45 15.91
N GLU A 93 6.83 -14.50 15.58
CA GLU A 93 6.77 -13.20 16.26
C GLU A 93 6.46 -13.35 17.75
N VAL A 94 5.52 -14.21 18.12
CA VAL A 94 5.07 -14.37 19.51
C VAL A 94 6.10 -15.09 20.37
N TYR A 95 6.70 -16.17 19.86
CA TYR A 95 7.53 -17.09 20.65
C TYR A 95 9.04 -17.00 20.36
N GLY A 96 9.44 -16.43 19.22
CA GLY A 96 10.82 -16.45 18.72
C GLY A 96 11.67 -15.22 19.04
N ARG A 97 11.16 -14.23 19.78
CA ARG A 97 11.85 -12.93 20.00
C ARG A 97 12.98 -12.95 21.03
N ARG A 98 13.22 -14.06 21.73
CA ARG A 98 14.35 -14.18 22.64
C ARG A 98 15.66 -14.23 21.84
N GLU A 99 16.72 -13.63 22.39
CA GLU A 99 18.04 -13.54 21.72
C GLU A 99 18.56 -14.93 21.27
N GLU A 100 18.40 -15.94 22.13
CA GLU A 100 18.79 -17.34 21.86
C GLU A 100 18.03 -18.00 20.69
N HIS A 101 16.89 -17.44 20.28
CA HIS A 101 16.07 -17.94 19.19
C HIS A 101 16.20 -17.12 17.91
N CYS A 102 17.01 -16.07 17.89
CA CYS A 102 17.00 -15.11 16.81
C CYS A 102 17.39 -15.73 15.46
N GLU A 103 18.47 -16.52 15.39
CA GLU A 103 18.90 -17.20 14.14
C GLU A 103 17.80 -18.11 13.61
N ARG A 104 17.29 -19.00 14.47
CA ARG A 104 16.22 -19.94 14.12
C ARG A 104 14.94 -19.22 13.70
N SER A 105 14.65 -18.07 14.29
CA SER A 105 13.50 -17.24 13.91
C SER A 105 13.68 -16.60 12.55
N MET A 106 14.89 -16.14 12.20
CA MET A 106 15.16 -15.60 10.86
C MET A 106 15.02 -16.69 9.79
N GLU A 107 15.54 -17.89 10.04
CA GLU A 107 15.33 -19.05 9.18
C GLU A 107 13.84 -19.39 9.02
N ALA A 108 13.09 -19.40 10.14
CA ALA A 108 11.65 -19.68 10.13
C ALA A 108 10.87 -18.65 9.31
N LEU A 109 11.14 -17.35 9.49
CA LEU A 109 10.48 -16.28 8.74
C LEU A 109 10.80 -16.38 7.25
N ALA A 110 12.07 -16.61 6.89
CA ALA A 110 12.50 -16.80 5.51
C ALA A 110 11.87 -18.05 4.87
N ARG A 111 11.66 -19.12 5.65
CA ARG A 111 10.97 -20.33 5.19
C ARG A 111 9.48 -20.11 4.98
N PHE A 112 8.78 -19.61 6.00
CA PHE A 112 7.32 -19.44 5.96
C PHE A 112 6.86 -18.36 4.98
N THR A 113 7.68 -17.33 4.72
CA THR A 113 7.34 -16.30 3.73
C THR A 113 7.27 -16.83 2.30
N ARG A 114 7.90 -17.98 1.99
CA ARG A 114 7.83 -18.63 0.67
C ARG A 114 6.46 -19.24 0.40
N ARG A 115 5.70 -19.56 1.46
CA ARG A 115 4.36 -20.15 1.37
C ARG A 115 3.26 -19.15 1.73
N SER A 116 3.57 -18.13 2.51
CA SER A 116 2.64 -17.07 2.92
C SER A 116 3.29 -15.68 2.81
N SER A 117 3.38 -14.93 3.91
CA SER A 117 4.17 -13.70 4.02
C SER A 117 4.57 -13.45 5.46
N ALA A 118 5.86 -13.20 5.71
CA ALA A 118 6.37 -12.80 7.02
C ALA A 118 6.41 -11.27 7.21
N GLU A 119 5.81 -10.49 6.30
CA GLU A 119 5.92 -9.02 6.25
C GLU A 119 5.47 -8.29 7.53
N PHE A 120 4.63 -8.93 8.35
CA PHE A 120 4.22 -8.40 9.65
C PHE A 120 5.13 -8.89 10.78
N ALA A 121 5.38 -10.21 10.80
CA ALA A 121 6.10 -10.89 11.87
C ALA A 121 7.57 -10.48 11.99
N VAL A 122 8.20 -10.09 10.89
CA VAL A 122 9.59 -9.60 10.90
C VAL A 122 9.73 -8.24 11.59
N ARG A 123 8.65 -7.45 11.68
CA ARG A 123 8.74 -6.03 12.06
C ARG A 123 9.19 -5.84 13.51
N PRO A 124 8.68 -6.58 14.51
CA PRO A 124 9.18 -6.45 15.87
C PRO A 124 10.68 -6.72 15.99
N PHE A 125 11.21 -7.74 15.30
CA PHE A 125 12.65 -7.99 15.25
C PHE A 125 13.43 -6.78 14.71
N ILE A 126 12.95 -6.15 13.62
CA ILE A 126 13.58 -4.95 13.05
C ILE A 126 13.58 -3.78 14.05
N MET A 127 12.47 -3.60 14.77
CA MET A 127 12.31 -2.48 15.71
C MET A 127 13.13 -2.67 16.98
N GLU A 128 13.31 -3.90 17.44
CA GLU A 128 14.05 -4.22 18.67
C GLU A 128 15.55 -4.35 18.44
N HIS A 129 15.96 -4.94 17.32
CA HIS A 129 17.35 -5.27 17.02
C HIS A 129 17.79 -4.78 15.63
N PRO A 130 17.69 -3.47 15.34
CA PRO A 130 17.95 -2.94 14.01
C PRO A 130 19.37 -3.19 13.51
N GLU A 131 20.36 -3.13 14.41
CA GLU A 131 21.77 -3.38 14.07
C GLU A 131 22.01 -4.79 13.55
N ARG A 132 21.23 -5.77 14.02
CA ARG A 132 21.27 -7.17 13.56
C ARG A 132 20.40 -7.38 12.33
N MET A 133 19.23 -6.76 12.31
CA MET A 133 18.23 -6.98 11.27
C MET A 133 18.56 -6.30 9.95
N ILE A 134 19.22 -5.14 9.94
CA ILE A 134 19.60 -4.46 8.69
C ILE A 134 20.56 -5.33 7.85
N PRO A 135 21.64 -5.91 8.42
CA PRO A 135 22.46 -6.92 7.72
C PRO A 135 21.65 -8.11 7.22
N GLN A 136 20.74 -8.67 8.03
CA GLN A 136 19.90 -9.81 7.63
C GLN A 136 19.00 -9.48 6.43
N LEU A 137 18.41 -8.29 6.40
CA LEU A 137 17.58 -7.82 5.28
C LEU A 137 18.43 -7.67 4.01
N LEU A 138 19.66 -7.18 4.13
CA LEU A 138 20.59 -7.10 3.01
C LEU A 138 20.96 -8.49 2.48
N GLU A 139 21.20 -9.45 3.36
CA GLU A 139 21.43 -10.85 2.97
C GLU A 139 20.22 -11.44 2.25
N TRP A 140 19.01 -11.29 2.81
CA TRP A 140 17.76 -11.77 2.19
C TRP A 140 17.50 -11.15 0.81
N ALA A 141 18.01 -9.96 0.53
CA ALA A 141 17.92 -9.38 -0.80
C ALA A 141 18.79 -10.08 -1.86
N ASP A 142 19.71 -10.98 -1.48
CA ASP A 142 20.47 -11.86 -2.41
C ASP A 142 19.85 -13.26 -2.53
N ASP A 143 18.79 -13.57 -1.78
CA ASP A 143 18.22 -14.92 -1.80
C ASP A 143 17.72 -15.28 -3.21
N SER A 144 17.95 -16.52 -3.62
CA SER A 144 17.42 -17.09 -4.86
C SER A 144 15.89 -16.98 -4.98
N ASP A 145 15.16 -16.99 -3.86
CA ASP A 145 13.71 -16.98 -3.79
C ASP A 145 13.15 -15.55 -3.75
N GLU A 146 12.27 -15.22 -4.69
CA GLU A 146 11.65 -13.89 -4.79
C GLU A 146 10.82 -13.51 -3.56
N HIS A 147 10.26 -14.48 -2.82
CA HIS A 147 9.49 -14.23 -1.62
C HIS A 147 10.36 -13.72 -0.48
N VAL A 148 11.59 -14.23 -0.37
CA VAL A 148 12.57 -13.80 0.65
C VAL A 148 13.12 -12.41 0.27
N ARG A 149 13.47 -12.19 -1.01
CA ARG A 149 13.87 -10.87 -1.49
C ARG A 149 12.76 -9.83 -1.31
N ARG A 150 11.49 -10.20 -1.58
CA ARG A 150 10.36 -9.30 -1.28
C ARG A 150 10.26 -9.05 0.21
N LEU A 151 10.35 -10.06 1.07
CA LEU A 151 10.26 -9.87 2.52
C LEU A 151 11.27 -8.83 3.00
N ALA A 152 12.50 -8.87 2.49
CA ALA A 152 13.51 -7.88 2.80
C ALA A 152 13.02 -6.45 2.54
N SER A 153 12.45 -6.19 1.36
CA SER A 153 11.91 -4.88 0.99
C SER A 153 10.59 -4.54 1.70
N GLU A 154 9.62 -5.45 1.72
CA GLU A 154 8.25 -5.20 2.15
C GLU A 154 8.16 -5.16 3.68
N GLY A 155 8.81 -6.11 4.35
CA GLY A 155 8.86 -6.20 5.81
C GLY A 155 9.55 -5.02 6.48
N SER A 156 10.48 -4.36 5.79
CA SER A 156 11.19 -3.17 6.26
C SER A 156 10.54 -1.85 5.88
N ARG A 157 9.37 -1.86 5.21
CA ARG A 157 8.68 -0.61 4.80
C ARG A 157 8.36 0.29 5.99
N PRO A 158 8.61 1.61 5.91
CA PRO A 158 8.27 2.55 6.97
C PRO A 158 6.75 2.57 7.29
N ARG A 159 5.90 2.40 6.27
CA ARG A 159 4.43 2.57 6.33
C ARG A 159 3.68 1.39 5.70
N LEU A 160 3.97 0.17 6.13
CA LEU A 160 3.28 -1.03 5.65
C LEU A 160 1.78 -1.00 6.04
N PRO A 161 0.84 -1.17 5.09
CA PRO A 161 -0.59 -1.31 5.42
C PRO A 161 -0.83 -2.49 6.37
N TRP A 162 -1.69 -2.30 7.38
CA TRP A 162 -2.00 -3.29 8.43
C TRP A 162 -0.82 -3.73 9.32
N GLY A 163 0.39 -3.26 9.04
CA GLY A 163 1.58 -3.47 9.86
C GLY A 163 1.84 -2.28 10.79
N GLN A 164 2.56 -2.54 11.89
CA GLN A 164 3.05 -1.49 12.77
C GLN A 164 4.05 -0.61 12.03
N ALA A 165 3.93 0.73 12.07
CA ALA A 165 4.92 1.61 11.44
C ALA A 165 6.32 1.43 12.06
N ILE A 166 7.37 1.38 11.23
CA ILE A 166 8.76 1.37 11.70
C ILE A 166 9.22 2.82 11.80
N GLU A 167 8.98 3.44 12.95
CA GLU A 167 9.19 4.88 13.15
C GLU A 167 10.64 5.32 12.91
N MET A 168 11.62 4.47 13.23
CA MET A 168 13.03 4.76 12.94
C MET A 168 13.30 4.94 11.44
N PHE A 169 12.71 4.13 10.56
CA PHE A 169 12.86 4.29 9.10
C PHE A 169 11.98 5.39 8.51
N LYS A 170 10.91 5.79 9.21
CA LYS A 170 10.18 7.02 8.86
C LYS A 170 11.01 8.27 9.20
N LYS A 171 11.79 8.25 10.28
CA LYS A 171 12.65 9.36 10.70
C LYS A 171 13.91 9.45 9.85
N ASP A 172 14.60 8.33 9.67
CA ASP A 172 15.80 8.22 8.84
C ASP A 172 15.70 6.97 7.94
N PRO A 173 15.36 7.13 6.66
CA PRO A 173 15.28 6.03 5.69
C PRO A 173 16.65 5.64 5.12
N SER A 174 17.73 6.37 5.43
CA SER A 174 19.07 6.15 4.85
C SER A 174 19.56 4.71 4.96
N PRO A 175 19.36 3.98 6.08
CA PRO A 175 19.79 2.58 6.20
C PRO A 175 19.13 1.62 5.20
N MET A 176 17.94 1.98 4.68
CA MET A 176 17.20 1.15 3.71
C MET A 176 17.58 1.43 2.26
N ILE A 177 18.27 2.52 1.96
CA ILE A 177 18.67 2.84 0.58
C ILE A 177 19.58 1.76 -0.03
N PRO A 178 20.63 1.25 0.66
CA PRO A 178 21.45 0.16 0.12
C PRO A 178 20.66 -1.10 -0.24
N LEU A 179 19.64 -1.43 0.57
CA LEU A 179 18.74 -2.55 0.31
C LEU A 179 17.94 -2.33 -0.98
N LEU A 180 17.37 -1.15 -1.16
CA LEU A 180 16.57 -0.82 -2.34
C LEU A 180 17.46 -0.73 -3.60
N GLU A 181 18.69 -0.22 -3.47
CA GLU A 181 19.70 -0.18 -4.54
C GLU A 181 20.03 -1.58 -5.09
N LYS A 182 20.04 -2.58 -4.21
CA LYS A 182 20.31 -3.98 -4.55
C LYS A 182 19.15 -4.61 -5.34
N LEU A 183 17.92 -4.28 -4.97
CA LEU A 183 16.70 -4.82 -5.56
C LEU A 183 16.16 -4.02 -6.75
N LYS A 184 16.77 -2.89 -7.12
CA LYS A 184 16.25 -1.98 -8.16
C LYS A 184 16.18 -2.57 -9.58
N ARG A 185 16.83 -3.71 -9.81
CA ARG A 185 16.81 -4.48 -11.06
C ARG A 185 16.38 -5.93 -10.85
N ASP A 186 15.64 -6.22 -9.78
CA ASP A 186 15.16 -7.57 -9.50
C ASP A 186 14.33 -8.11 -10.68
N PRO A 187 14.53 -9.36 -11.13
CA PRO A 187 13.75 -9.95 -12.22
C PRO A 187 12.28 -10.18 -11.87
N SER A 188 11.95 -10.30 -10.58
CA SER A 188 10.58 -10.48 -10.13
C SER A 188 9.80 -9.15 -10.08
N LEU A 189 8.68 -9.08 -10.80
CA LEU A 189 7.74 -7.96 -10.68
C LEU A 189 7.17 -7.83 -9.25
N TYR A 190 7.04 -8.94 -8.53
CA TYR A 190 6.55 -8.97 -7.16
C TYR A 190 7.51 -8.24 -6.21
N VAL A 191 8.82 -8.46 -6.36
CA VAL A 191 9.85 -7.71 -5.62
C VAL A 191 9.88 -6.25 -6.05
N ARG A 192 9.85 -5.95 -7.36
CA ARG A 192 9.85 -4.56 -7.86
C ARG A 192 8.68 -3.73 -7.35
N LYS A 193 7.49 -4.34 -7.24
CA LYS A 193 6.31 -3.70 -6.61
C LYS A 193 6.59 -3.29 -5.16
N SER A 194 7.25 -4.15 -4.38
CA SER A 194 7.65 -3.84 -3.02
C SER A 194 8.65 -2.67 -2.97
N VAL A 195 9.71 -2.71 -3.78
CA VAL A 195 10.71 -1.63 -3.86
C VAL A 195 10.05 -0.28 -4.18
N ALA A 196 9.17 -0.26 -5.18
CA ALA A 196 8.43 0.94 -5.54
C ALA A 196 7.50 1.43 -4.42
N ASN A 197 6.82 0.53 -3.71
CA ASN A 197 5.98 0.89 -2.57
C ASN A 197 6.80 1.39 -1.38
N HIS A 198 7.97 0.80 -1.13
CA HIS A 198 8.90 1.21 -0.09
C HIS A 198 9.39 2.64 -0.36
N LEU A 199 9.88 2.94 -1.57
CA LEU A 199 10.26 4.30 -1.95
C LEU A 199 9.07 5.28 -1.90
N ASN A 200 7.88 4.87 -2.33
CA ASN A 200 6.69 5.72 -2.22
C ASN A 200 6.27 5.99 -0.76
N ASP A 201 6.55 5.07 0.16
CA ASP A 201 6.35 5.29 1.59
C ASP A 201 7.36 6.30 2.14
N ILE A 202 8.64 6.20 1.73
CA ILE A 202 9.68 7.19 2.06
C ILE A 202 9.30 8.58 1.52
N ALA A 203 8.81 8.68 0.28
CA ALA A 203 8.45 9.95 -0.37
C ALA A 203 7.36 10.76 0.37
N LYS A 204 6.60 10.13 1.28
CA LYS A 204 5.59 10.82 2.08
C LYS A 204 6.21 11.77 3.12
N ASP A 205 7.40 11.43 3.62
CA ASP A 205 8.12 12.15 4.67
C ASP A 205 9.45 12.75 4.17
N HIS A 206 10.10 12.09 3.20
CA HIS A 206 11.41 12.45 2.64
C HIS A 206 11.36 12.57 1.11
N PRO A 207 10.58 13.51 0.55
CA PRO A 207 10.42 13.65 -0.91
C PRO A 207 11.75 13.92 -1.63
N GLU A 208 12.60 14.80 -1.08
CA GLU A 208 13.88 15.18 -1.68
C GLU A 208 14.82 13.98 -1.86
N LEU A 209 14.85 13.06 -0.89
CA LEU A 209 15.67 11.85 -0.99
C LEU A 209 15.20 10.95 -2.13
N VAL A 210 13.88 10.72 -2.23
CA VAL A 210 13.32 9.87 -3.29
C VAL A 210 13.50 10.51 -4.67
N LEU A 211 13.39 11.84 -4.78
CA LEU A 211 13.70 12.56 -6.02
C LEU A 211 15.17 12.40 -6.41
N SER A 212 16.08 12.50 -5.45
CA SER A 212 17.51 12.32 -5.68
C SER A 212 17.86 10.89 -6.11
N VAL A 213 17.17 9.89 -5.55
CA VAL A 213 17.27 8.48 -5.99
C VAL A 213 16.70 8.33 -7.40
N ALA A 214 15.53 8.91 -7.67
CA ALA A 214 14.89 8.86 -8.98
C ALA A 214 15.76 9.46 -10.08
N GLU A 215 16.35 10.64 -9.86
CA GLU A 215 17.28 11.30 -10.79
C GLU A 215 18.49 10.44 -11.11
N LYS A 216 19.03 9.74 -10.11
CA LYS A 216 20.16 8.82 -10.31
C LYS A 216 19.76 7.59 -11.10
N TRP A 217 18.58 7.03 -10.83
CA TRP A 217 18.17 5.71 -11.33
C TRP A 217 17.51 5.74 -12.70
N LEU A 218 16.77 6.80 -13.02
CA LEU A 218 15.94 6.89 -14.21
C LEU A 218 16.78 6.87 -15.49
N GLY A 219 16.32 6.15 -16.50
CA GLY A 219 16.96 6.00 -17.81
C GLY A 219 18.07 4.95 -17.86
N GLN A 220 18.37 4.28 -16.74
CA GLN A 220 19.44 3.28 -16.70
C GLN A 220 18.97 1.86 -17.06
N HIS A 221 17.72 1.51 -16.76
CA HIS A 221 17.17 0.17 -16.98
C HIS A 221 15.64 0.19 -16.92
N GLU A 222 14.96 -0.48 -17.85
CA GLU A 222 13.48 -0.45 -17.96
C GLU A 222 12.75 -0.84 -16.66
N TRP A 223 13.23 -1.87 -15.96
CA TRP A 223 12.66 -2.30 -14.69
C TRP A 223 12.85 -1.29 -13.56
N THR A 224 14.01 -0.62 -13.55
CA THR A 224 14.29 0.44 -12.59
C THR A 224 13.45 1.68 -12.90
N ASP A 225 13.27 2.02 -14.17
CA ASP A 225 12.41 3.14 -14.60
C ASP A 225 10.95 2.90 -14.19
N TRP A 226 10.48 1.65 -14.33
CA TRP A 226 9.18 1.24 -13.82
C TRP A 226 9.07 1.45 -12.30
N ILE A 227 10.10 1.05 -11.53
CA ILE A 227 10.14 1.27 -10.08
C ILE A 227 10.06 2.76 -9.75
N VAL A 228 10.91 3.57 -10.36
CA VAL A 228 11.00 5.02 -10.12
C VAL A 228 9.65 5.69 -10.43
N ARG A 229 9.01 5.33 -11.55
CA ARG A 229 7.69 5.85 -11.89
C ARG A 229 6.64 5.52 -10.83
N HIS A 230 6.63 4.30 -10.32
CA HIS A 230 5.69 3.87 -9.28
C HIS A 230 6.03 4.45 -7.90
N ALA A 231 7.31 4.65 -7.60
CA ALA A 231 7.80 5.25 -6.37
C ALA A 231 7.38 6.72 -6.24
N CYS A 232 7.49 7.49 -7.32
CA CYS A 232 7.18 8.92 -7.34
C CYS A 232 5.69 9.23 -7.54
N ARG A 233 4.81 8.23 -7.62
CA ARG A 233 3.37 8.45 -7.93
C ARG A 233 2.67 9.42 -6.98
N THR A 234 3.05 9.43 -5.69
CA THR A 234 2.48 10.36 -4.72
C THR A 234 2.98 11.78 -4.96
N LEU A 235 4.24 11.96 -5.36
CA LEU A 235 4.83 13.26 -5.70
C LEU A 235 4.21 13.81 -6.99
N VAL A 236 4.10 12.98 -8.03
CA VAL A 236 3.39 13.33 -9.28
C VAL A 236 1.94 13.71 -8.99
N LYS A 237 1.26 12.94 -8.14
CA LYS A 237 -0.10 13.27 -7.72
C LYS A 237 -0.17 14.60 -6.95
N ARG A 238 0.86 14.96 -6.18
CA ARG A 238 0.97 16.27 -5.51
C ARG A 238 1.42 17.38 -6.46
N ALA A 239 1.75 17.05 -7.71
CA ALA A 239 2.35 17.95 -8.70
C ALA A 239 3.66 18.58 -8.21
N ASP A 240 4.49 17.77 -7.55
CA ASP A 240 5.84 18.18 -7.17
C ASP A 240 6.65 18.57 -8.42
N PRO A 241 7.22 19.80 -8.51
CA PRO A 241 7.84 20.29 -9.73
C PRO A 241 9.00 19.41 -10.24
N ARG A 242 9.84 18.88 -9.33
CA ARG A 242 10.96 18.01 -9.68
C ARG A 242 10.45 16.67 -10.20
N ALA A 243 9.46 16.07 -9.54
CA ALA A 243 8.84 14.82 -10.01
C ALA A 243 8.16 15.01 -11.37
N MET A 244 7.47 16.14 -11.57
CA MET A 244 6.78 16.44 -12.83
C MET A 244 7.80 16.57 -13.97
N ALA A 245 8.90 17.32 -13.76
CA ALA A 245 9.97 17.44 -14.74
C ALA A 245 10.62 16.09 -15.08
N LEU A 246 10.90 15.25 -14.08
CA LEU A 246 11.50 13.91 -14.26
C LEU A 246 10.71 13.02 -15.23
N PHE A 247 9.39 13.13 -15.26
CA PHE A 247 8.53 12.30 -16.11
C PHE A 247 8.01 13.02 -17.35
N GLY A 248 8.63 14.15 -17.71
CA GLY A 248 8.36 14.92 -18.92
C GLY A 248 7.04 15.68 -18.91
N TYR A 249 6.47 15.95 -17.73
CA TYR A 249 5.28 16.81 -17.66
C TYR A 249 5.67 18.24 -18.00
N ALA A 250 4.80 18.89 -18.79
CA ALA A 250 4.96 20.30 -19.12
C ALA A 250 5.12 21.14 -17.84
N ALA A 251 6.19 21.91 -17.77
CA ALA A 251 6.42 22.81 -16.67
C ALA A 251 5.36 23.92 -16.68
N HIS A 252 4.90 24.27 -15.48
CA HIS A 252 4.27 25.57 -15.26
C HIS A 252 5.38 26.52 -14.85
N ASP A 253 5.75 27.49 -15.69
CA ASP A 253 6.48 28.65 -15.16
C ASP A 253 5.51 29.56 -14.37
N GLU A 254 6.03 30.54 -13.64
CA GLU A 254 5.26 31.48 -12.79
C GLU A 254 4.12 32.23 -13.53
N SER A 255 4.04 32.13 -14.87
CA SER A 255 2.94 32.60 -15.71
C SER A 255 1.81 31.58 -15.92
N ALA A 256 1.78 30.46 -15.18
CA ALA A 256 0.76 29.38 -15.00
C ALA A 256 -0.57 29.37 -15.82
N ALA A 257 -1.13 30.53 -16.17
CA ALA A 257 -2.01 30.73 -17.33
C ALA A 257 -1.40 30.31 -18.69
N SER A 258 -0.15 29.82 -18.75
CA SER A 258 0.55 29.51 -20.00
C SER A 258 0.12 28.24 -20.72
N LEU A 259 -0.31 27.15 -20.06
CA LEU A 259 -0.61 25.89 -20.77
C LEU A 259 -2.08 25.74 -21.19
N VAL A 260 -2.98 26.43 -20.48
CA VAL A 260 -4.42 26.35 -20.70
C VAL A 260 -4.92 27.71 -21.17
N GLN A 261 -5.45 27.76 -22.39
CA GLN A 261 -6.01 28.96 -22.99
C GLN A 261 -7.41 29.25 -22.45
N ALA A 262 -8.22 28.21 -22.27
CA ALA A 262 -9.56 28.31 -21.70
C ALA A 262 -9.94 27.00 -21.01
N ALA A 263 -10.69 27.07 -19.92
CA ALA A 263 -11.24 25.91 -19.25
C ALA A 263 -12.61 26.22 -18.66
N ASP A 264 -13.55 25.30 -18.85
CA ASP A 264 -14.91 25.37 -18.36
C ASP A 264 -15.25 24.11 -17.57
N LEU A 265 -16.00 24.28 -16.49
CA LEU A 265 -16.50 23.19 -15.65
C LEU A 265 -17.92 23.53 -15.20
N THR A 266 -18.88 22.71 -15.60
CA THR A 266 -20.30 22.85 -15.26
C THR A 266 -20.88 21.55 -14.71
N LEU A 267 -21.94 21.68 -13.92
CA LEU A 267 -22.67 20.55 -13.33
C LEU A 267 -24.05 20.44 -13.98
N SER A 268 -24.57 19.22 -14.12
CA SER A 268 -25.97 19.01 -14.54
C SER A 268 -26.98 19.56 -13.54
N ASP A 269 -26.63 19.51 -12.25
CA ASP A 269 -27.39 20.08 -11.15
C ASP A 269 -26.40 20.61 -10.10
N SER A 270 -26.67 21.79 -9.55
CA SER A 270 -25.90 22.41 -8.48
C SER A 270 -26.50 22.17 -7.09
N ASN A 271 -27.63 21.46 -6.99
CA ASN A 271 -28.31 21.15 -5.73
C ASN A 271 -28.78 19.69 -5.71
N ILE A 272 -28.01 18.81 -5.07
CA ILE A 272 -28.36 17.38 -4.96
C ILE A 272 -28.42 16.93 -3.50
N SER A 273 -29.01 15.77 -3.25
CA SER A 273 -29.05 15.11 -1.94
C SER A 273 -27.97 14.03 -1.84
N ILE A 274 -27.58 13.67 -0.61
CA ILE A 274 -26.69 12.52 -0.37
C ILE A 274 -27.32 11.26 -1.00
N GLY A 275 -26.49 10.43 -1.63
CA GLY A 275 -26.94 9.25 -2.38
C GLY A 275 -27.15 9.49 -3.88
N GLU A 276 -27.35 10.74 -4.31
CA GLU A 276 -27.53 11.10 -5.72
C GLU A 276 -26.20 11.20 -6.48
N GLU A 277 -26.31 11.41 -7.79
CA GLU A 277 -25.16 11.59 -8.69
C GLU A 277 -25.30 12.85 -9.53
N VAL A 278 -24.17 13.43 -9.92
CA VAL A 278 -24.10 14.63 -10.76
C VAL A 278 -23.19 14.36 -11.97
N LEU A 279 -23.54 14.96 -13.11
CA LEU A 279 -22.69 14.97 -14.29
C LEU A 279 -21.82 16.22 -14.28
N LEU A 280 -20.50 16.01 -14.31
CA LEU A 280 -19.49 17.05 -14.42
C LEU A 280 -19.14 17.17 -15.91
N HIS A 281 -19.60 18.23 -16.57
CA HIS A 281 -19.19 18.55 -17.91
C HIS A 281 -17.97 19.45 -17.86
N TYR A 282 -16.88 19.08 -18.55
CA TYR A 282 -15.67 19.89 -18.58
C TYR A 282 -15.12 20.02 -19.99
N ARG A 283 -14.58 21.20 -20.27
CA ARG A 283 -13.89 21.52 -21.52
C ARG A 283 -12.56 22.20 -21.18
N ILE A 284 -11.48 21.78 -21.82
CA ILE A 284 -10.17 22.43 -21.69
C ILE A 284 -9.61 22.65 -23.09
N GLN A 285 -9.24 23.89 -23.39
CA GLN A 285 -8.46 24.26 -24.56
C GLN A 285 -7.03 24.54 -24.12
N PHE A 286 -6.08 23.73 -24.62
CA PHE A 286 -4.66 23.96 -24.38
C PHE A 286 -4.14 25.07 -25.28
N LYS A 287 -3.12 25.78 -24.80
CA LYS A 287 -2.52 26.88 -25.57
C LYS A 287 -1.93 26.33 -26.87
N ASP A 288 -2.20 27.07 -27.94
CA ASP A 288 -1.47 26.92 -29.19
C ASP A 288 -0.30 27.92 -29.19
N ASP A 289 0.91 27.41 -29.18
CA ASP A 289 2.15 28.20 -29.27
C ASP A 289 2.73 28.22 -30.69
N GLY A 290 2.00 27.70 -31.67
CA GLY A 290 2.44 27.56 -33.06
C GLY A 290 3.46 26.44 -33.28
N SER A 291 3.81 25.67 -32.25
CA SER A 291 4.69 24.51 -32.36
C SER A 291 3.91 23.25 -32.73
N SER A 292 4.63 22.22 -33.19
CA SER A 292 4.09 20.87 -33.36
C SER A 292 4.47 19.92 -32.22
N GLY A 293 5.11 20.44 -31.16
CA GLY A 293 5.63 19.64 -30.06
C GLY A 293 4.52 19.17 -29.13
N ARG A 294 4.45 17.87 -28.85
CA ARG A 294 3.50 17.34 -27.87
C ARG A 294 4.03 17.53 -26.46
N PHE A 295 3.13 17.72 -25.50
CA PHE A 295 3.48 17.91 -24.10
C PHE A 295 2.62 17.05 -23.19
N LYS A 296 3.24 16.49 -22.15
CA LYS A 296 2.57 15.57 -21.24
C LYS A 296 1.86 16.33 -20.14
N LEU A 297 0.57 16.02 -19.95
CA LEU A 297 -0.26 16.62 -18.92
C LEU A 297 -0.98 15.56 -18.10
N ARG A 298 -1.20 15.91 -16.84
CA ARG A 298 -2.07 15.26 -15.90
C ARG A 298 -3.29 16.15 -15.68
N VAL A 299 -4.45 15.68 -16.13
CA VAL A 299 -5.75 16.35 -15.98
C VAL A 299 -6.54 15.64 -14.90
N GLU A 300 -7.05 16.38 -13.92
CA GLU A 300 -7.81 15.85 -12.79
C GLU A 300 -9.02 16.74 -12.51
N TYR A 301 -10.07 16.18 -11.92
CA TYR A 301 -11.06 17.00 -11.20
C TYR A 301 -10.86 16.81 -9.70
N GLY A 302 -11.15 17.85 -8.93
CA GLY A 302 -11.09 17.87 -7.49
C GLY A 302 -12.46 18.16 -6.88
N ILE A 303 -12.75 17.55 -5.74
CA ILE A 303 -13.88 17.94 -4.89
C ILE A 303 -13.34 18.29 -3.51
N ALA A 304 -13.59 19.52 -3.08
CA ALA A 304 -13.37 19.95 -1.71
C ALA A 304 -14.54 19.47 -0.85
N PHE A 305 -14.44 18.24 -0.35
CA PHE A 305 -15.52 17.61 0.42
C PHE A 305 -15.69 18.28 1.77
N VAL A 306 -16.93 18.63 2.13
CA VAL A 306 -17.28 19.04 3.49
C VAL A 306 -17.05 17.86 4.43
N LYS A 307 -16.49 18.14 5.61
CA LYS A 307 -16.22 17.16 6.67
C LYS A 307 -17.12 17.45 7.87
N SER A 308 -17.18 16.52 8.82
CA SER A 308 -18.03 16.61 10.02
C SER A 308 -17.90 17.91 10.82
N ALA A 309 -16.74 18.57 10.78
CA ALA A 309 -16.47 19.83 11.47
C ALA A 309 -16.65 21.09 10.59
N GLY A 310 -17.33 20.98 9.43
CA GLY A 310 -17.56 22.08 8.48
C GLY A 310 -16.33 22.50 7.65
N LYS A 311 -15.13 22.02 7.98
CA LYS A 311 -13.92 22.19 7.15
C LYS A 311 -14.04 21.40 5.85
N THR A 312 -13.32 21.81 4.81
CA THR A 312 -13.25 21.09 3.55
C THR A 312 -11.93 20.30 3.40
N SER A 313 -11.96 19.24 2.61
CA SER A 313 -10.78 18.43 2.27
C SER A 313 -10.79 18.09 0.78
N LEU A 314 -9.79 18.59 0.05
CA LEU A 314 -9.67 18.36 -1.39
C LEU A 314 -9.27 16.92 -1.70
N LYS A 315 -10.09 16.26 -2.51
CA LYS A 315 -9.76 14.98 -3.14
C LYS A 315 -9.73 15.15 -4.65
N ARG A 316 -8.56 14.93 -5.25
CA ARG A 316 -8.37 14.87 -6.71
C ARG A 316 -8.57 13.47 -7.27
N PHE A 317 -9.18 13.40 -8.44
CA PHE A 317 -9.51 12.22 -9.22
C PHE A 317 -8.95 12.37 -10.63
N LEU A 318 -8.28 11.33 -11.12
CA LEU A 318 -7.65 11.36 -12.43
C LEU A 318 -8.70 11.35 -13.54
N LEU A 319 -8.58 12.28 -14.50
CA LEU A 319 -9.31 12.28 -15.77
C LEU A 319 -8.43 11.77 -16.90
N SER A 320 -7.21 12.30 -17.03
CA SER A 320 -6.27 11.93 -18.09
C SER A 320 -4.82 12.11 -17.65
N ASP A 321 -3.92 11.25 -18.15
CA ASP A 321 -2.48 11.33 -17.93
C ASP A 321 -1.77 10.90 -19.22
N ARG A 322 -1.57 11.84 -20.16
CA ARG A 322 -1.08 11.56 -21.52
C ARG A 322 -0.41 12.78 -22.16
N GLU A 323 0.10 12.58 -23.36
CA GLU A 323 0.54 13.66 -24.24
C GLU A 323 -0.62 14.32 -24.98
N PHE A 324 -0.55 15.64 -25.06
CA PHE A 324 -1.49 16.52 -25.75
C PHE A 324 -0.76 17.33 -26.81
N SER A 325 -1.48 17.76 -27.84
CA SER A 325 -0.98 18.66 -28.87
C SER A 325 -1.27 20.13 -28.54
N PRO A 326 -0.47 21.09 -29.03
CA PRO A 326 -0.81 22.51 -28.96
C PRO A 326 -2.17 22.78 -29.59
N GLY A 327 -2.97 23.65 -28.97
CA GLY A 327 -4.33 23.96 -29.40
C GLY A 327 -5.36 22.84 -29.24
N GLU A 328 -4.99 21.67 -28.73
CA GLU A 328 -5.93 20.56 -28.53
C GLU A 328 -7.05 20.97 -27.57
N VAL A 329 -8.29 20.62 -27.93
CA VAL A 329 -9.48 20.79 -27.08
C VAL A 329 -9.95 19.43 -26.62
N ILE A 330 -10.15 19.28 -25.32
CA ILE A 330 -10.84 18.14 -24.73
C ILE A 330 -12.18 18.58 -24.16
N GLU A 331 -13.21 17.75 -24.38
CA GLU A 331 -14.56 18.00 -23.89
C GLU A 331 -15.22 16.66 -23.55
N HIS A 332 -15.56 16.47 -22.27
CA HIS A 332 -16.11 15.21 -21.79
C HIS A 332 -17.06 15.44 -20.61
N THR A 333 -17.85 14.40 -20.32
CA THR A 333 -18.72 14.33 -19.15
C THR A 333 -18.25 13.23 -18.20
N ARG A 334 -18.21 13.52 -16.90
CA ARG A 334 -17.88 12.56 -15.84
C ARG A 334 -19.00 12.48 -14.82
N VAL A 335 -19.47 11.27 -14.51
CA VAL A 335 -20.41 11.04 -13.41
C VAL A 335 -19.65 10.99 -12.08
N HIS A 336 -20.15 11.70 -11.07
CA HIS A 336 -19.73 11.55 -9.68
C HIS A 336 -20.93 11.22 -8.78
N ARG A 337 -20.79 10.17 -7.98
CA ARG A 337 -21.82 9.74 -7.02
C ARG A 337 -21.47 10.24 -5.63
N PHE A 338 -22.41 10.90 -4.96
CA PHE A 338 -22.31 11.36 -3.57
C PHE A 338 -22.97 10.36 -2.61
N ALA A 339 -22.84 9.07 -2.91
CA ALA A 339 -23.28 7.99 -2.05
C ALA A 339 -22.19 7.60 -1.04
N ASP A 340 -22.59 7.35 0.20
CA ASP A 340 -21.68 6.94 1.26
C ASP A 340 -20.96 5.63 0.94
N LEU A 341 -19.68 5.59 1.29
CA LEU A 341 -18.78 4.45 1.14
C LEU A 341 -18.24 4.04 2.51
N THR A 342 -17.81 2.79 2.65
CA THR A 342 -17.12 2.30 3.87
C THR A 342 -15.89 3.15 4.24
N THR A 343 -15.28 3.82 3.26
CA THR A 343 -14.08 4.66 3.43
C THR A 343 -14.37 6.17 3.39
N ARG A 344 -15.63 6.58 3.13
CA ARG A 344 -16.00 8.00 3.03
C ARG A 344 -17.48 8.21 3.32
N LYS A 345 -17.74 8.99 4.37
CA LYS A 345 -19.04 9.61 4.64
C LYS A 345 -19.10 11.02 4.04
N HIS A 346 -20.24 11.37 3.47
CA HIS A 346 -20.56 12.72 2.98
C HIS A 346 -21.32 13.51 4.04
N TYR A 347 -21.21 14.83 3.97
CA TYR A 347 -21.83 15.76 4.92
C TYR A 347 -22.52 16.85 4.12
N PRO A 348 -23.71 17.33 4.54
CA PRO A 348 -24.38 18.42 3.85
C PRO A 348 -23.54 19.71 3.82
N GLY A 349 -23.83 20.57 2.84
CA GLY A 349 -23.21 21.88 2.64
C GLY A 349 -22.55 22.06 1.28
N THR A 350 -21.97 23.23 1.07
CA THR A 350 -21.36 23.62 -0.21
C THR A 350 -20.03 22.90 -0.46
N HIS A 351 -20.00 22.10 -1.52
CA HIS A 351 -18.83 21.41 -2.05
C HIS A 351 -18.29 22.17 -3.25
N VAL A 352 -16.98 22.47 -3.25
CA VAL A 352 -16.33 23.10 -4.40
C VAL A 352 -15.80 22.02 -5.34
N VAL A 353 -16.22 22.05 -6.59
CA VAL A 353 -15.74 21.17 -7.66
C VAL A 353 -14.77 21.97 -8.53
N THR A 354 -13.60 21.39 -8.80
CA THR A 354 -12.47 22.09 -9.44
C THR A 354 -11.87 21.24 -10.56
N LEU A 355 -11.32 21.88 -11.58
CA LEU A 355 -10.58 21.26 -12.66
C LEU A 355 -9.10 21.61 -12.51
N TRP A 356 -8.21 20.63 -12.73
CA TRP A 356 -6.78 20.76 -12.49
C TRP A 356 -5.99 20.24 -13.68
N VAL A 357 -4.96 20.99 -14.08
CA VAL A 357 -3.96 20.57 -15.07
C VAL A 357 -2.60 20.69 -14.42
N ASN A 358 -1.84 19.58 -14.39
CA ASN A 358 -0.49 19.51 -13.84
C ASN A 358 -0.35 20.12 -12.42
N GLY A 359 -1.42 20.08 -11.62
CA GLY A 359 -1.43 20.60 -10.25
C GLY A 359 -1.89 22.04 -10.09
N ILE A 360 -2.27 22.71 -11.17
CA ILE A 360 -2.84 24.07 -11.14
C ILE A 360 -4.34 23.99 -11.39
N GLU A 361 -5.10 24.69 -10.56
CA GLU A 361 -6.55 24.83 -10.72
C GLU A 361 -6.85 25.73 -11.94
N THR A 362 -7.68 25.26 -12.87
CA THR A 362 -7.97 25.96 -14.14
C THR A 362 -9.43 26.40 -14.27
N ALA A 363 -10.35 25.73 -13.57
CA ALA A 363 -11.77 26.09 -13.52
C ALA A 363 -12.39 25.59 -12.20
N ARG A 364 -13.50 26.21 -11.79
CA ARG A 364 -14.24 25.81 -10.60
C ARG A 364 -15.73 26.08 -10.71
N THR A 365 -16.49 25.35 -9.91
CA THR A 365 -17.94 25.52 -9.70
C THR A 365 -18.31 24.98 -8.31
N GLU A 366 -19.56 25.17 -7.90
CA GLU A 366 -20.07 24.81 -6.58
C GLU A 366 -21.28 23.89 -6.69
N LEU A 367 -21.37 22.98 -5.73
CA LEU A 367 -22.47 22.03 -5.56
C LEU A 367 -22.96 22.10 -4.12
N GLU A 368 -24.23 22.41 -3.92
CA GLU A 368 -24.88 22.32 -2.62
C GLU A 368 -25.36 20.88 -2.40
N LEU A 369 -24.82 20.22 -1.37
CA LEU A 369 -25.21 18.86 -0.99
C LEU A 369 -26.18 18.91 0.19
N ARG A 370 -27.37 18.34 0.02
CA ARG A 370 -28.41 18.27 1.07
C ARG A 370 -28.38 16.91 1.77
N SER A 371 -28.99 16.86 2.95
CA SER A 371 -29.28 15.56 3.58
C SER A 371 -30.24 14.75 2.72
N GLU A 372 -30.23 13.43 2.90
CA GLU A 372 -31.24 12.52 2.31
C GLU A 372 -32.69 12.96 2.60
#